data_AF-W7TID5-F1
#
_entry.id   AF-W7TID5-F1
#
_cell.length_a   1.000
_cell.length_b   1.000
_cell.length_c   1.000
_cell.angle_alpha   90.00
_cell.angle_beta   90.00
_cell.angle_gamma   90.00
#
_symmetry.space_group_name_H-M   'P 1'
#
loop_
_entity.id
_entity.type
_entity.pdbx_description
1 polymer ?
#
loop_
_entity_poly.entity_id
_entity_poly.type
_entity_poly.pdbx_seq_one_letter_code
_entity_poly.pdbx_strand_id
1 'polypeptide(L)'
;MDLQRHLDAVDPEKGEAVSAQNAAPTLELGLSLTALWVGYYRMREVEQKTPLFYDPVAKAIMGEDDARWAFQRMQETLEDSWLMSKAAYARSEANFFPVRTRFIDDHIGRSLEAQILCAQSTSGGKPPRQLQVVDMACGFDGRAFRLDFPTNTLFFEVDREEVMALKKSRLSQIRPPDLTCARRVCISADIITDKWETALFDNGFDPALPTVWIMEGILTYLPLPVAKALLARVRAISAPGSSLVCDVVNAAIKYATPMKKRMRFLRDEGAEYNLFISDPIAFWTNAGFSQIRYHFPGDNDASYGRIPPHPFLQVMRIVIRFVIAVLYLGAGFLSGFFLPIWAGIIVLVGSIVLCEGWALLFQEWLARRLTLFFFPLAYFTEVFV
;
A
#
# COMPACT_ATOMS: atom_id res chain seq x y z
N MET A 1 -29.34 -13.95 7.07
CA MET A 1 -29.42 -15.32 7.73
C MET A 1 -28.41 -16.29 7.10
N ASP A 2 -27.36 -15.66 6.25
CA ASP A 2 -26.36 -16.43 5.50
C ASP A 2 -24.95 -15.89 5.78
N LEU A 3 -24.77 -14.82 6.67
CA LEU A 3 -23.47 -14.27 7.08
C LEU A 3 -23.09 -14.78 8.48
N GLN A 4 -24.12 -15.26 9.26
CA GLN A 4 -23.85 -15.80 10.61
C GLN A 4 -23.55 -17.30 10.56
N ARG A 5 -23.85 -17.95 9.43
CA ARG A 5 -23.56 -19.39 9.25
C ARG A 5 -22.15 -19.60 8.69
N HIS A 6 -21.53 -18.51 8.03
CA HIS A 6 -20.13 -18.59 7.55
C HIS A 6 -19.16 -18.13 8.64
N LEU A 7 -19.71 -17.38 9.66
CA LEU A 7 -18.88 -16.98 10.82
C LEU A 7 -18.90 -18.05 11.90
N ASP A 8 -19.92 -19.02 11.80
CA ASP A 8 -20.02 -20.09 12.82
C ASP A 8 -19.31 -21.35 12.32
N ALA A 9 -18.83 -21.37 11.01
CA ALA A 9 -18.14 -22.57 10.48
C ALA A 9 -16.62 -22.39 10.60
N VAL A 10 -16.18 -21.41 11.47
CA VAL A 10 -14.73 -21.36 11.80
C VAL A 10 -14.53 -21.92 13.21
N ASP A 11 -14.76 -23.21 13.42
CA ASP A 11 -14.29 -23.95 14.60
C ASP A 11 -13.11 -23.24 15.29
N PRO A 12 -13.27 -22.45 16.36
CA PRO A 12 -12.20 -21.77 17.12
C PRO A 12 -11.21 -22.77 17.73
N GLU A 13 -11.36 -24.13 17.40
CA GLU A 13 -10.50 -25.08 18.14
C GLU A 13 -9.69 -25.91 17.15
N LYS A 14 -9.62 -25.40 15.86
CA LYS A 14 -8.64 -26.17 15.03
C LYS A 14 -7.60 -25.20 14.47
N GLY A 15 -7.12 -24.14 15.23
CA GLY A 15 -5.90 -23.36 14.90
C GLY A 15 -4.65 -24.00 15.51
N GLU A 16 -4.23 -25.21 15.04
CA GLU A 16 -2.83 -25.62 15.30
C GLU A 16 -2.04 -24.50 16.00
N ALA A 17 -2.07 -24.45 17.36
CA ALA A 17 -1.12 -23.91 18.35
C ALA A 17 0.18 -23.43 17.69
N VAL A 18 0.19 -22.23 17.04
CA VAL A 18 1.46 -21.48 16.89
C VAL A 18 2.32 -21.67 18.14
N SER A 19 3.16 -22.72 18.28
CA SER A 19 4.20 -22.86 19.31
C SER A 19 4.45 -21.53 20.05
N ALA A 20 3.64 -21.08 21.02
CA ALA A 20 3.72 -20.03 22.05
C ALA A 20 5.19 -19.76 22.44
N GLN A 21 6.19 -20.52 21.84
CA GLN A 21 7.56 -20.31 22.37
C GLN A 21 8.35 -19.41 21.44
N ASN A 22 7.59 -18.63 20.31
CA ASN A 22 8.37 -17.78 19.39
C ASN A 22 7.53 -16.57 18.97
N ALA A 23 6.38 -16.22 19.69
CA ALA A 23 5.52 -15.10 19.22
C ALA A 23 6.08 -13.77 19.76
N ALA A 24 6.35 -12.75 18.79
CA ALA A 24 6.82 -11.42 19.22
C ALA A 24 6.00 -10.88 20.40
N PRO A 25 6.57 -10.19 21.38
CA PRO A 25 5.85 -9.60 22.52
C PRO A 25 4.63 -8.78 22.08
N THR A 26 4.72 -8.25 20.79
CA THR A 26 3.59 -7.37 20.41
C THR A 26 2.53 -8.14 19.61
N LEU A 27 2.91 -9.28 19.00
CA LEU A 27 1.86 -10.13 18.37
C LEU A 27 0.86 -10.62 19.41
N GLU A 28 1.32 -10.61 20.66
CA GLU A 28 0.38 -10.98 21.74
C GLU A 28 -0.61 -9.85 22.03
N LEU A 29 -0.14 -8.67 21.57
CA LEU A 29 -1.00 -7.49 21.82
C LEU A 29 -1.79 -7.13 20.57
N GLY A 30 -1.73 -8.13 19.47
CA GLY A 30 -2.69 -8.04 18.35
C GLY A 30 -2.04 -7.33 17.14
N LEU A 31 -0.66 -6.95 17.26
CA LEU A 31 -0.03 -6.41 16.03
C LEU A 31 0.39 -7.54 15.08
N SER A 32 0.14 -7.18 13.80
CA SER A 32 0.49 -8.24 12.83
C SER A 32 2.00 -8.22 12.53
N LEU A 33 2.52 -9.38 12.19
CA LEU A 33 3.94 -9.51 11.80
C LEU A 33 4.32 -8.45 10.76
N THR A 34 3.54 -8.19 9.80
CA THR A 34 3.91 -7.24 8.72
C THR A 34 3.93 -5.80 9.26
N ALA A 35 3.04 -5.53 10.25
CA ALA A 35 3.09 -4.18 10.86
C ALA A 35 4.45 -3.96 11.56
N LEU A 36 4.98 -5.02 12.15
CA LEU A 36 6.31 -4.88 12.80
C LEU A 36 7.42 -4.72 11.76
N TRP A 37 7.26 -5.38 10.65
CA TRP A 37 8.29 -5.20 9.60
C TRP A 37 8.28 -3.76 9.08
N VAL A 38 7.06 -3.30 8.86
CA VAL A 38 6.99 -1.92 8.33
C VAL A 38 7.56 -0.94 9.37
N GLY A 39 7.16 -1.15 10.63
CA GLY A 39 7.72 -0.29 11.69
C GLY A 39 9.26 -0.34 11.72
N TYR A 40 9.75 -1.53 11.56
CA TYR A 40 11.22 -1.69 11.60
C TYR A 40 11.89 -0.88 10.49
N TYR A 41 11.39 -0.95 9.25
CA TYR A 41 12.10 -0.25 8.14
C TYR A 41 11.85 1.26 8.21
N ARG A 42 10.71 1.62 8.80
CA ARG A 42 10.53 3.08 8.95
C ARG A 42 11.52 3.64 9.99
N MET A 43 11.65 2.86 11.04
CA MET A 43 12.60 3.34 12.07
C MET A 43 14.02 3.41 11.51
N ARG A 44 14.41 2.65 10.57
CA ARG A 44 15.82 2.57 10.11
C ARG A 44 16.04 3.54 8.95
N GLU A 45 14.91 4.08 8.44
CA GLU A 45 15.05 4.93 7.24
C GLU A 45 15.98 6.11 7.53
N VAL A 46 16.05 6.54 8.72
CA VAL A 46 16.90 7.70 9.04
C VAL A 46 18.38 7.34 8.89
N GLU A 47 18.66 6.04 8.88
CA GLU A 47 20.08 5.62 8.77
C GLU A 47 20.55 5.58 7.32
N GLN A 48 19.63 5.86 6.43
CA GLN A 48 20.03 5.81 5.02
C GLN A 48 20.81 7.09 4.66
N LYS A 49 21.70 6.94 3.66
CA LYS A 49 22.49 8.13 3.24
C LYS A 49 21.58 9.26 2.77
N THR A 50 20.52 8.82 2.01
CA THR A 50 19.52 9.83 1.56
C THR A 50 18.12 9.39 1.99
N PRO A 51 17.82 9.72 3.29
CA PRO A 51 16.51 9.24 3.78
C PRO A 51 15.34 9.94 3.06
N LEU A 52 14.30 9.13 2.77
CA LEU A 52 13.09 9.72 2.12
C LEU A 52 12.25 10.49 3.14
N PHE A 53 12.40 10.14 4.35
CA PHE A 53 11.67 10.88 5.39
C PHE A 53 12.36 10.63 6.73
N TYR A 54 11.94 11.58 7.68
CA TYR A 54 12.39 11.42 9.08
C TYR A 54 11.18 11.25 10.00
N ASP A 55 11.22 10.10 10.74
CA ASP A 55 10.12 9.82 11.68
C ASP A 55 10.67 9.80 13.12
N PRO A 56 10.41 10.88 13.82
CA PRO A 56 11.10 11.06 15.11
C PRO A 56 10.57 10.12 16.19
N VAL A 57 9.46 9.51 15.88
CA VAL A 57 8.91 8.69 16.99
C VAL A 57 8.98 7.21 16.61
N ALA A 58 9.51 6.86 15.42
CA ALA A 58 9.45 5.47 14.91
C ALA A 58 10.26 4.54 15.82
N LYS A 59 11.42 5.04 16.22
CA LYS A 59 12.27 4.16 17.06
C LYS A 59 11.61 3.87 18.41
N ALA A 60 11.05 4.94 19.00
CA ALA A 60 10.42 4.75 20.31
C ALA A 60 9.18 3.84 20.21
N ILE A 61 8.37 4.07 19.16
CA ILE A 61 7.12 3.27 19.07
C ILE A 61 7.47 1.81 18.74
N MET A 62 8.58 1.61 17.90
CA MET A 62 8.92 0.22 17.49
C MET A 62 9.50 -0.54 18.69
N GLY A 63 10.25 0.17 19.55
CA GLY A 63 10.89 -0.55 20.67
C GLY A 63 12.02 -1.47 20.18
N GLU A 64 13.07 -1.61 20.98
CA GLU A 64 14.29 -2.36 20.56
C GLU A 64 13.99 -3.86 20.46
N ASP A 65 13.28 -4.41 21.43
CA ASP A 65 13.03 -5.87 21.41
C ASP A 65 12.16 -6.26 20.21
N ASP A 66 11.17 -5.44 19.95
CA ASP A 66 10.29 -5.76 18.79
C ASP A 66 11.05 -5.58 17.46
N ALA A 67 11.89 -4.59 17.47
CA ALA A 67 12.69 -4.39 16.22
C ALA A 67 13.61 -5.59 15.99
N ARG A 68 14.33 -6.01 17.02
CA ARG A 68 15.21 -7.19 16.88
C ARG A 68 14.43 -8.43 16.43
N TRP A 69 13.33 -8.60 17.09
CA TRP A 69 12.50 -9.76 16.71
C TRP A 69 12.05 -9.67 15.25
N ALA A 70 11.49 -8.49 14.85
CA ALA A 70 11.01 -8.31 13.46
C ALA A 70 12.15 -8.61 12.47
N PHE A 71 13.31 -8.10 12.76
CA PHE A 71 14.47 -8.33 11.86
C PHE A 71 14.78 -9.83 11.76
N GLN A 72 14.80 -10.56 12.88
CA GLN A 72 15.12 -12.01 12.84
C GLN A 72 14.09 -12.78 12.03
N ARG A 73 12.83 -12.39 12.27
CA ARG A 73 11.78 -13.15 11.57
C ARG A 73 11.82 -12.87 10.06
N MET A 74 12.09 -11.70 9.73
CA MET A 74 12.17 -11.37 8.29
C MET A 74 13.29 -12.18 7.62
N GLN A 75 14.39 -12.39 8.27
CA GLN A 75 15.52 -13.16 7.69
C GLN A 75 15.12 -14.61 7.41
N GLU A 76 14.12 -15.09 8.12
CA GLU A 76 13.68 -16.50 7.91
C GLU A 76 12.86 -16.63 6.63
N THR A 77 12.25 -15.45 6.29
CA THR A 77 11.49 -15.48 5.02
C THR A 77 12.44 -15.40 3.82
N LEU A 78 13.78 -15.07 4.06
CA LEU A 78 14.73 -14.76 2.96
C LEU A 78 15.55 -16.00 2.61
N GLU A 79 15.36 -17.21 3.27
CA GLU A 79 16.26 -18.38 3.15
C GLU A 79 15.77 -19.32 2.05
N ASP A 80 15.19 -18.70 0.79
CA ASP A 80 15.00 -19.78 -0.22
C ASP A 80 14.63 -19.17 -1.56
N SER A 81 15.31 -17.98 -1.95
CA SER A 81 15.00 -17.65 -3.36
C SER A 81 16.20 -17.98 -4.25
N TRP A 82 16.22 -19.15 -5.06
CA TRP A 82 17.31 -19.47 -6.02
C TRP A 82 17.54 -18.33 -7.00
N LEU A 83 16.71 -17.24 -7.04
CA LEU A 83 16.78 -16.22 -8.10
C LEU A 83 17.27 -14.89 -7.52
N MET A 84 17.31 -14.66 -6.09
CA MET A 84 17.80 -13.41 -5.50
C MET A 84 18.59 -13.74 -4.22
N SER A 85 19.85 -13.16 -4.18
CA SER A 85 20.61 -13.33 -2.93
C SER A 85 19.86 -12.74 -1.73
N LYS A 86 19.93 -13.25 -0.58
CA LYS A 86 19.40 -12.67 0.68
C LYS A 86 19.66 -11.16 0.75
N ALA A 87 20.75 -10.76 0.24
CA ALA A 87 21.11 -9.32 0.27
C ALA A 87 20.24 -8.52 -0.73
N ALA A 88 20.04 -9.01 -1.82
CA ALA A 88 19.20 -8.32 -2.83
C ALA A 88 17.73 -8.26 -2.38
N TYR A 89 17.28 -9.17 -1.76
CA TYR A 89 15.90 -9.16 -1.23
C TYR A 89 15.77 -8.19 -0.05
N ALA A 90 16.66 -8.33 0.91
CA ALA A 90 16.65 -7.37 2.04
C ALA A 90 16.72 -5.93 1.52
N ARG A 91 17.48 -5.75 0.49
CA ARG A 91 17.54 -4.40 -0.12
C ARG A 91 16.20 -4.01 -0.76
N SER A 92 15.56 -4.93 -1.34
CA SER A 92 14.24 -4.64 -1.92
C SER A 92 13.22 -4.25 -0.85
N GLU A 93 13.16 -4.94 0.25
CA GLU A 93 12.20 -4.57 1.31
C GLU A 93 12.61 -3.25 1.98
N ALA A 94 13.87 -3.10 2.13
CA ALA A 94 14.37 -1.84 2.73
C ALA A 94 14.02 -0.65 1.83
N ASN A 95 13.75 -0.95 0.57
CA ASN A 95 13.40 0.18 -0.32
C ASN A 95 11.88 0.32 -0.46
N PHE A 96 11.18 -0.75 -0.42
CA PHE A 96 9.73 -0.69 -0.70
C PHE A 96 9.01 0.10 0.39
N PHE A 97 9.17 -0.26 1.65
CA PHE A 97 8.35 0.34 2.72
C PHE A 97 8.60 1.83 2.83
N PRO A 98 9.83 2.31 2.75
CA PRO A 98 10.02 3.76 2.80
C PRO A 98 9.41 4.46 1.57
N VAL A 99 9.56 3.83 0.33
CA VAL A 99 8.92 4.44 -0.87
C VAL A 99 7.40 4.49 -0.69
N ARG A 100 6.84 3.42 -0.15
CA ARG A 100 5.39 3.44 0.10
C ARG A 100 5.04 4.55 1.09
N THR A 101 5.80 4.67 2.14
CA THR A 101 5.52 5.70 3.15
C THR A 101 5.59 7.11 2.51
N ARG A 102 6.67 7.36 1.78
CA ARG A 102 6.80 8.68 1.13
C ARG A 102 5.68 8.93 0.12
N PHE A 103 5.38 7.91 -0.68
CA PHE A 103 4.26 8.06 -1.64
C PHE A 103 2.98 8.50 -0.93
N ILE A 104 2.62 7.87 0.13
CA ILE A 104 1.37 8.21 0.84
C ILE A 104 1.51 9.59 1.48
N ASP A 105 2.75 9.94 1.99
CA ASP A 105 2.95 11.30 2.54
C ASP A 105 2.65 12.36 1.48
N ASP A 106 3.19 12.12 0.30
CA ASP A 106 2.97 13.10 -0.79
C ASP A 106 1.48 13.21 -1.16
N HIS A 107 0.81 12.08 -1.16
CA HIS A 107 -0.62 12.14 -1.49
C HIS A 107 -1.39 12.95 -0.43
N ILE A 108 -1.05 12.76 0.86
CA ILE A 108 -1.76 13.52 1.90
C ILE A 108 -1.55 15.02 1.67
N GLY A 109 -0.28 15.40 1.42
CA GLY A 109 0.00 16.84 1.19
C GLY A 109 -0.75 17.38 -0.04
N ARG A 110 -0.69 16.66 -1.16
CA ARG A 110 -1.37 17.12 -2.39
C ARG A 110 -2.89 17.22 -2.20
N SER A 111 -3.42 16.27 -1.46
CA SER A 111 -4.89 16.28 -1.28
C SER A 111 -5.32 17.47 -0.40
N LEU A 112 -4.56 17.68 0.63
CA LEU A 112 -4.94 18.81 1.51
C LEU A 112 -4.78 20.13 0.74
N GLU A 113 -3.70 20.23 -0.01
CA GLU A 113 -3.54 21.45 -0.83
C GLU A 113 -4.70 21.62 -1.81
N ALA A 114 -5.07 20.60 -2.47
CA ALA A 114 -6.21 20.69 -3.40
C ALA A 114 -7.50 21.12 -2.69
N GLN A 115 -7.68 20.60 -1.49
CA GLN A 115 -8.91 20.98 -0.76
C GLN A 115 -8.87 22.47 -0.37
N ILE A 116 -7.73 22.90 -0.05
CA ILE A 116 -7.60 24.33 0.31
C ILE A 116 -7.87 25.20 -0.92
N LEU A 117 -7.25 24.81 -2.02
CA LEU A 117 -7.46 25.60 -3.25
C LEU A 117 -8.93 25.56 -3.68
N CYS A 118 -9.55 24.43 -3.58
CA CYS A 118 -10.97 24.34 -3.95
C CYS A 118 -11.83 25.21 -3.03
N ALA A 119 -11.57 25.21 -1.75
CA ALA A 119 -12.37 26.03 -0.82
C ALA A 119 -12.17 27.53 -1.12
N GLN A 120 -10.98 27.89 -1.50
CA GLN A 120 -10.72 29.31 -1.80
C GLN A 120 -11.50 29.75 -3.05
N SER A 121 -11.74 28.78 -3.92
CA SER A 121 -12.46 29.16 -5.16
C SER A 121 -13.97 29.15 -4.95
N THR A 122 -14.46 28.52 -3.90
CA THR A 122 -15.93 28.33 -3.84
C THR A 122 -16.48 29.08 -2.61
N SER A 123 -15.56 29.58 -1.69
CA SER A 123 -16.09 30.17 -0.44
C SER A 123 -15.58 31.62 -0.32
N GLY A 124 -15.72 32.44 -1.40
CA GLY A 124 -15.38 33.88 -1.27
C GLY A 124 -13.92 34.09 -0.86
N GLY A 125 -13.03 33.01 -1.06
CA GLY A 125 -11.58 33.18 -0.81
C GLY A 125 -11.18 32.78 0.61
N LYS A 126 -12.15 32.22 1.40
CA LYS A 126 -11.78 31.87 2.79
C LYS A 126 -11.25 30.43 2.86
N PRO A 127 -10.23 30.24 3.65
CA PRO A 127 -9.72 28.87 3.82
C PRO A 127 -10.74 27.98 4.56
N PRO A 128 -10.50 26.63 4.31
CA PRO A 128 -11.43 25.73 5.03
C PRO A 128 -11.32 25.88 6.55
N ARG A 129 -12.49 25.80 7.16
CA ARG A 129 -12.48 25.90 8.65
C ARG A 129 -11.76 24.71 9.27
N GLN A 130 -11.85 23.59 8.59
CA GLN A 130 -11.20 22.38 9.16
C GLN A 130 -10.77 21.46 8.02
N LEU A 131 -9.61 20.96 8.20
CA LEU A 131 -9.18 19.82 7.35
C LEU A 131 -9.10 18.54 8.19
N GLN A 132 -9.44 17.32 7.43
CA GLN A 132 -9.44 16.10 8.28
C GLN A 132 -8.74 14.96 7.52
N VAL A 133 -7.83 14.36 8.28
CA VAL A 133 -7.16 13.15 7.78
C VAL A 133 -7.46 11.97 8.72
N VAL A 134 -7.84 10.78 8.04
CA VAL A 134 -8.13 9.61 8.89
C VAL A 134 -7.20 8.47 8.47
N ASP A 135 -6.37 8.06 9.43
CA ASP A 135 -5.49 6.90 9.23
C ASP A 135 -6.09 5.63 9.85
N MET A 136 -6.56 4.72 8.92
CA MET A 136 -7.26 3.51 9.39
C MET A 136 -6.24 2.38 9.59
N ALA A 137 -6.54 1.66 10.74
CA ALA A 137 -5.54 0.62 11.11
C ALA A 137 -4.11 1.20 11.09
N CYS A 138 -3.97 2.19 12.00
CA CYS A 138 -2.82 3.10 11.89
C CYS A 138 -1.56 2.43 12.43
N GLY A 139 -1.64 1.37 13.16
CA GLY A 139 -0.44 0.66 13.62
C GLY A 139 0.56 1.64 14.27
N PHE A 140 1.85 1.50 13.81
CA PHE A 140 2.91 2.32 14.43
C PHE A 140 3.19 3.55 13.55
N ASP A 141 2.23 4.07 12.96
CA ASP A 141 2.41 5.22 12.06
C ASP A 141 2.69 6.49 12.87
N GLY A 142 3.75 7.29 12.37
CA GLY A 142 4.16 8.49 13.15
C GLY A 142 3.88 9.77 12.35
N ARG A 143 2.93 9.76 11.40
CA ARG A 143 2.79 10.90 10.47
C ARG A 143 2.29 12.14 11.23
N ALA A 144 1.51 11.90 12.25
CA ALA A 144 1.02 13.09 12.99
C ALA A 144 2.18 13.88 13.58
N PHE A 145 3.31 13.22 13.75
CA PHE A 145 4.43 13.91 14.43
C PHE A 145 5.44 14.43 13.41
N ARG A 146 5.26 14.10 12.14
CA ARG A 146 6.43 14.44 11.29
C ARG A 146 5.95 15.20 10.05
N LEU A 147 4.58 15.05 9.74
CA LEU A 147 4.18 15.78 8.53
C LEU A 147 3.78 17.20 8.91
N ASP A 148 4.02 18.09 7.94
CA ASP A 148 3.60 19.50 8.15
C ASP A 148 2.15 19.69 7.68
N PHE A 149 1.35 19.91 8.68
CA PHE A 149 -0.09 20.05 8.34
C PHE A 149 -0.49 21.52 8.48
N PRO A 150 -1.47 21.89 7.64
CA PRO A 150 -2.11 23.16 8.00
C PRO A 150 -2.65 23.15 9.44
N THR A 151 -2.65 24.32 10.08
CA THR A 151 -2.82 24.38 11.57
C THR A 151 -4.26 24.03 11.94
N ASN A 152 -5.16 24.03 10.97
CA ASN A 152 -6.55 23.66 11.34
C ASN A 152 -6.86 22.20 10.97
N THR A 153 -5.82 21.32 10.88
CA THR A 153 -6.06 19.91 10.47
C THR A 153 -6.28 19.05 11.71
N LEU A 154 -7.36 18.23 11.63
CA LEU A 154 -7.53 17.12 12.60
C LEU A 154 -7.02 15.81 12.01
N PHE A 155 -6.12 15.22 12.78
CA PHE A 155 -5.58 13.93 12.33
C PHE A 155 -6.08 12.80 13.23
N PHE A 156 -6.90 11.88 12.58
CA PHE A 156 -7.53 10.79 13.35
C PHE A 156 -6.76 9.50 13.10
N GLU A 157 -6.40 8.89 14.22
CA GLU A 157 -5.87 7.51 14.12
C GLU A 157 -6.88 6.50 14.67
N VAL A 158 -7.10 5.47 13.84
CA VAL A 158 -8.08 4.46 14.27
C VAL A 158 -7.40 3.10 14.27
N ASP A 159 -7.44 2.51 15.40
CA ASP A 159 -6.94 1.13 15.47
C ASP A 159 -7.49 0.44 16.73
N ARG A 160 -7.19 -0.83 16.79
CA ARG A 160 -7.68 -1.59 17.97
C ARG A 160 -7.08 -1.04 19.27
N GLU A 161 -7.81 -1.32 20.36
CA GLU A 161 -7.43 -0.75 21.67
C GLU A 161 -6.01 -1.18 22.07
N GLU A 162 -5.72 -2.41 21.87
CA GLU A 162 -4.40 -2.88 22.33
C GLU A 162 -3.27 -2.18 21.56
N VAL A 163 -3.49 -1.87 20.25
CA VAL A 163 -2.42 -1.20 19.48
C VAL A 163 -2.32 0.27 19.93
N MET A 164 -3.47 0.86 20.13
CA MET A 164 -3.43 2.27 20.54
C MET A 164 -2.79 2.41 21.93
N ALA A 165 -3.11 1.49 22.85
CA ALA A 165 -2.53 1.57 24.21
C ALA A 165 -1.01 1.36 24.15
N LEU A 166 -0.63 0.43 23.32
CA LEU A 166 0.81 0.20 23.21
C LEU A 166 1.52 1.43 22.64
N LYS A 167 1.04 1.93 21.59
CA LYS A 167 1.65 3.14 21.02
C LYS A 167 1.69 4.29 22.05
N LYS A 168 0.56 4.48 22.75
CA LYS A 168 0.56 5.53 23.78
C LYS A 168 1.62 5.27 24.86
N SER A 169 1.69 4.05 25.29
CA SER A 169 2.67 3.74 26.35
C SER A 169 4.11 4.01 25.84
N ARG A 170 4.41 3.70 24.62
CA ARG A 170 5.78 3.87 24.11
C ARG A 170 6.08 5.35 23.83
N LEU A 171 5.08 6.00 23.40
CA LEU A 171 5.33 7.44 23.15
C LEU A 171 5.52 8.20 24.46
N SER A 172 4.93 7.68 25.60
CA SER A 172 5.07 8.38 26.89
C SER A 172 6.52 8.28 27.40
N GLN A 173 7.30 7.51 26.66
CA GLN A 173 8.68 7.33 27.16
C GLN A 173 9.61 8.36 26.50
N ILE A 174 9.01 9.14 25.65
CA ILE A 174 9.87 10.15 25.00
C ILE A 174 9.10 11.47 24.95
N ARG A 175 9.87 12.53 24.68
CA ARG A 175 9.20 13.81 24.35
C ARG A 175 9.16 14.00 22.83
N PRO A 176 7.93 13.66 22.25
CA PRO A 176 7.87 13.79 20.78
C PRO A 176 7.84 15.26 20.34
N PRO A 177 8.21 15.55 19.13
CA PRO A 177 8.09 16.94 18.63
C PRO A 177 6.65 17.45 18.71
N ASP A 178 6.62 18.81 18.68
CA ASP A 178 5.26 19.39 18.69
C ASP A 178 4.50 19.02 17.41
N LEU A 179 3.21 18.87 17.64
CA LEU A 179 2.37 18.53 16.48
C LEU A 179 2.14 19.77 15.61
N THR A 180 2.19 19.52 14.35
CA THR A 180 1.83 20.66 13.46
C THR A 180 0.33 20.67 13.19
N CYS A 181 -0.31 19.50 13.23
CA CYS A 181 -1.79 19.54 13.11
C CYS A 181 -2.41 20.15 14.38
N ALA A 182 -3.61 20.52 14.12
CA ALA A 182 -4.30 21.16 15.27
C ALA A 182 -4.53 20.17 16.41
N ARG A 183 -4.92 18.99 15.95
CA ARG A 183 -5.20 17.99 17.01
C ARG A 183 -5.00 16.58 16.43
N ARG A 184 -4.30 15.80 17.24
CA ARG A 184 -4.23 14.34 16.99
C ARG A 184 -5.27 13.61 17.85
N VAL A 185 -6.17 12.84 17.14
CA VAL A 185 -7.25 12.15 17.87
C VAL A 185 -7.09 10.63 17.71
N CYS A 186 -7.00 9.98 18.91
CA CYS A 186 -6.83 8.52 18.86
C CYS A 186 -8.18 7.82 19.11
N ILE A 187 -8.57 6.99 18.13
CA ILE A 187 -9.85 6.25 18.25
C ILE A 187 -9.53 4.75 18.36
N SER A 188 -9.90 4.24 19.59
CA SER A 188 -9.69 2.79 19.77
C SER A 188 -10.92 2.01 19.27
N ALA A 189 -10.75 1.44 18.09
CA ALA A 189 -11.87 0.67 17.51
C ALA A 189 -11.32 -0.32 16.47
N ASP A 190 -11.98 -1.50 16.51
CA ASP A 190 -11.75 -2.41 15.37
C ASP A 190 -12.49 -1.92 14.11
N ILE A 191 -11.75 -1.81 12.97
CA ILE A 191 -12.32 -1.11 11.79
C ILE A 191 -13.29 -2.05 11.06
N ILE A 192 -13.30 -3.33 11.57
CA ILE A 192 -14.22 -4.26 10.88
C ILE A 192 -15.50 -4.42 11.72
N THR A 193 -15.35 -4.49 12.97
CA THR A 193 -16.55 -4.95 13.71
C THR A 193 -17.16 -3.80 14.51
N ASP A 194 -16.42 -2.77 14.79
CA ASP A 194 -16.95 -1.75 15.71
C ASP A 194 -17.54 -0.60 14.90
N LYS A 195 -18.24 0.33 15.69
CA LYS A 195 -18.82 1.54 15.05
C LYS A 195 -17.85 2.72 15.17
N TRP A 196 -16.78 2.63 14.48
CA TRP A 196 -15.71 3.65 14.56
C TRP A 196 -16.19 4.99 13.97
N GLU A 197 -17.24 4.95 13.14
CA GLU A 197 -17.76 6.24 12.59
C GLU A 197 -18.32 7.12 13.71
N THR A 198 -19.09 6.45 14.55
CA THR A 198 -19.68 7.23 15.66
C THR A 198 -18.57 7.87 16.53
N ALA A 199 -17.56 7.10 16.83
CA ALA A 199 -16.44 7.65 17.61
C ALA A 199 -15.75 8.82 16.87
N LEU A 200 -15.68 8.68 15.62
CA LEU A 200 -15.11 9.83 14.88
C LEU A 200 -16.00 11.06 15.03
N PHE A 201 -17.30 10.89 14.87
CA PHE A 201 -18.21 12.04 15.00
C PHE A 201 -18.11 12.65 16.39
N ASP A 202 -18.00 11.80 17.34
CA ASP A 202 -18.00 12.31 18.72
C ASP A 202 -16.69 13.06 19.02
N ASN A 203 -15.74 12.89 18.07
CA ASN A 203 -14.45 13.51 18.39
C ASN A 203 -14.06 14.55 17.33
N GLY A 204 -15.16 15.04 16.64
CA GLY A 204 -14.89 16.28 15.89
C GLY A 204 -14.85 16.02 14.37
N PHE A 205 -14.86 14.72 13.97
CA PHE A 205 -14.99 14.44 12.52
C PHE A 205 -16.30 15.01 11.97
N ASP A 206 -16.20 15.65 10.79
CA ASP A 206 -17.39 16.24 10.14
C ASP A 206 -17.58 15.60 8.75
N PRO A 207 -18.71 14.83 8.58
CA PRO A 207 -18.89 14.10 7.31
C PRO A 207 -19.26 15.05 6.17
N ALA A 208 -19.46 16.30 6.54
CA ALA A 208 -19.78 17.25 5.45
C ALA A 208 -18.50 17.84 4.85
N LEU A 209 -17.36 17.57 5.47
CA LEU A 209 -16.09 18.11 4.94
C LEU A 209 -15.31 16.99 4.23
N PRO A 210 -14.60 17.39 3.15
CA PRO A 210 -13.77 16.37 2.49
C PRO A 210 -12.71 15.79 3.45
N THR A 211 -12.50 14.42 3.21
CA THR A 211 -11.58 13.71 4.12
C THR A 211 -10.50 13.01 3.29
N VAL A 212 -9.21 13.18 3.83
CA VAL A 212 -8.16 12.32 3.26
C VAL A 212 -8.03 11.03 4.09
N TRP A 213 -8.42 9.84 3.39
CA TRP A 213 -8.42 8.53 4.09
C TRP A 213 -7.11 7.80 3.74
N ILE A 214 -6.53 7.24 4.86
CA ILE A 214 -5.35 6.38 4.65
C ILE A 214 -5.67 4.94 5.07
N MET A 215 -5.45 4.03 4.09
CA MET A 215 -5.53 2.60 4.44
C MET A 215 -4.26 1.89 3.96
N GLU A 216 -3.27 2.08 4.76
CA GLU A 216 -1.93 1.56 4.40
C GLU A 216 -1.71 0.19 5.03
N GLY A 217 -1.44 -0.80 4.09
CA GLY A 217 -1.06 -2.15 4.57
C GLY A 217 -2.21 -2.89 5.23
N ILE A 218 -3.48 -2.61 4.80
CA ILE A 218 -4.55 -3.30 5.57
C ILE A 218 -5.47 -4.03 4.59
N LEU A 219 -5.78 -3.52 3.43
CA LEU A 219 -6.84 -4.09 2.58
C LEU A 219 -6.47 -5.51 2.13
N THR A 220 -5.18 -5.79 1.90
CA THR A 220 -4.76 -7.10 1.36
C THR A 220 -5.01 -8.21 2.40
N TYR A 221 -5.27 -7.77 3.57
CA TYR A 221 -5.44 -8.82 4.61
C TYR A 221 -6.93 -9.10 4.86
N LEU A 222 -7.75 -8.33 4.20
CA LEU A 222 -9.20 -8.54 4.41
C LEU A 222 -9.79 -9.39 3.27
N PRO A 223 -10.66 -10.31 3.74
CA PRO A 223 -11.42 -10.96 2.65
C PRO A 223 -12.21 -9.95 1.82
N LEU A 224 -12.49 -10.34 0.58
CA LEU A 224 -13.06 -9.37 -0.38
C LEU A 224 -14.38 -8.79 0.14
N PRO A 225 -15.33 -9.61 0.65
CA PRO A 225 -16.60 -8.99 1.09
C PRO A 225 -16.38 -8.02 2.28
N VAL A 226 -15.44 -8.37 3.07
CA VAL A 226 -15.17 -7.48 4.23
C VAL A 226 -14.53 -6.18 3.74
N ALA A 227 -13.57 -6.24 2.84
CA ALA A 227 -12.97 -5.01 2.27
C ALA A 227 -14.02 -4.14 1.60
N LYS A 228 -14.92 -4.77 0.80
CA LYS A 228 -15.97 -3.98 0.13
C LYS A 228 -16.89 -3.30 1.15
N ALA A 229 -17.19 -4.03 2.19
CA ALA A 229 -18.08 -3.41 3.20
C ALA A 229 -17.36 -2.24 3.90
N LEU A 230 -16.12 -2.46 4.23
CA LEU A 230 -15.37 -1.35 4.88
C LEU A 230 -15.31 -0.13 3.95
N LEU A 231 -14.98 -0.34 2.67
CA LEU A 231 -14.92 0.79 1.71
C LEU A 231 -16.28 1.48 1.58
N ALA A 232 -17.36 0.67 1.63
CA ALA A 232 -18.70 1.30 1.57
C ALA A 232 -18.93 2.19 2.80
N ARG A 233 -18.50 1.73 3.92
CA ARG A 233 -18.69 2.55 5.14
C ARG A 233 -17.85 3.84 5.06
N VAL A 234 -16.62 3.76 4.53
CA VAL A 234 -15.80 4.97 4.34
C VAL A 234 -16.48 5.92 3.35
N ARG A 235 -17.02 5.42 2.40
CA ARG A 235 -17.70 6.26 1.41
C ARG A 235 -18.95 6.94 2.00
N ALA A 236 -19.61 6.22 2.75
CA ALA A 236 -20.90 6.74 3.26
C ALA A 236 -20.67 7.99 4.11
N ILE A 237 -19.49 8.17 4.58
CA ILE A 237 -19.31 9.37 5.44
C ILE A 237 -18.24 10.26 4.81
N SER A 238 -18.09 10.16 3.49
CA SER A 238 -17.09 11.00 2.80
C SER A 238 -17.82 12.04 1.93
N ALA A 239 -17.46 13.28 2.17
CA ALA A 239 -18.02 14.37 1.32
C ALA A 239 -17.29 14.44 -0.03
N PRO A 240 -17.97 15.06 -1.01
CA PRO A 240 -17.26 15.28 -2.28
C PRO A 240 -15.91 16.00 -2.05
N GLY A 241 -14.95 15.50 -2.82
CA GLY A 241 -13.60 16.10 -2.67
C GLY A 241 -12.71 15.25 -1.75
N SER A 242 -13.34 14.14 -1.19
CA SER A 242 -12.51 13.27 -0.33
C SER A 242 -11.62 12.38 -1.18
N SER A 243 -10.49 12.02 -0.56
CA SER A 243 -9.60 11.09 -1.29
C SER A 243 -9.18 9.94 -0.37
N LEU A 244 -8.81 8.81 -1.05
CA LEU A 244 -8.31 7.62 -0.32
C LEU A 244 -7.00 7.14 -0.96
N VAL A 245 -6.04 7.01 -0.08
CA VAL A 245 -4.79 6.38 -0.58
C VAL A 245 -4.55 5.05 0.17
N CYS A 246 -4.12 4.02 -0.69
CA CYS A 246 -3.91 2.68 -0.08
C CYS A 246 -2.93 1.89 -0.93
N ASP A 247 -2.60 0.71 -0.43
CA ASP A 247 -1.81 -0.23 -1.24
C ASP A 247 -2.48 -1.60 -1.26
N VAL A 248 -2.36 -2.23 -2.46
CA VAL A 248 -2.95 -3.57 -2.59
C VAL A 248 -1.97 -4.46 -3.35
N VAL A 249 -2.34 -5.73 -3.24
CA VAL A 249 -1.43 -6.68 -3.92
C VAL A 249 -2.09 -7.11 -5.25
N ASN A 250 -1.23 -7.12 -6.23
CA ASN A 250 -1.69 -7.62 -7.54
C ASN A 250 -1.80 -9.15 -7.58
N ALA A 251 -2.84 -9.62 -8.36
CA ALA A 251 -3.17 -11.07 -8.33
C ALA A 251 -2.07 -11.88 -9.03
N ALA A 252 -1.23 -11.19 -9.76
CA ALA A 252 -0.19 -11.92 -10.50
C ALA A 252 0.80 -12.57 -9.51
N ILE A 253 0.75 -12.06 -8.32
CA ILE A 253 1.72 -12.58 -7.34
C ILE A 253 1.44 -14.06 -7.05
N LYS A 254 0.27 -14.55 -7.36
CA LYS A 254 -0.09 -15.95 -7.03
C LYS A 254 0.63 -16.92 -7.94
N TYR A 255 1.12 -16.37 -8.93
CA TYR A 255 1.68 -17.31 -9.92
C TYR A 255 3.20 -17.23 -9.91
N ALA A 256 3.69 -16.43 -9.01
CA ALA A 256 5.17 -16.35 -8.92
C ALA A 256 5.70 -17.39 -7.92
N THR A 257 6.54 -18.40 -8.41
CA THR A 257 6.99 -19.58 -7.63
C THR A 257 7.75 -19.15 -6.36
N PRO A 258 8.57 -18.09 -6.39
CA PRO A 258 9.26 -17.72 -5.15
C PRO A 258 8.30 -17.12 -4.12
N MET A 259 7.06 -16.85 -4.55
CA MET A 259 6.13 -16.17 -3.64
C MET A 259 5.21 -17.19 -2.94
N LYS A 260 5.25 -18.46 -3.34
CA LYS A 260 4.39 -19.48 -2.69
C LYS A 260 4.91 -19.82 -1.29
N LYS A 261 6.18 -19.91 -1.16
CA LYS A 261 6.73 -20.18 0.20
C LYS A 261 6.48 -18.99 1.13
N ARG A 262 6.72 -17.86 0.59
CA ARG A 262 6.45 -16.66 1.41
C ARG A 262 4.97 -16.61 1.84
N MET A 263 4.15 -16.83 0.92
CA MET A 263 2.71 -16.80 1.27
C MET A 263 2.38 -17.85 2.33
N ARG A 264 3.06 -19.06 2.21
CA ARG A 264 2.82 -20.06 3.27
C ARG A 264 3.35 -19.57 4.62
N PHE A 265 4.47 -18.92 4.56
CA PHE A 265 5.01 -18.38 5.83
C PHE A 265 4.04 -17.35 6.43
N LEU A 266 3.65 -16.42 5.59
CA LEU A 266 2.72 -15.40 6.11
C LEU A 266 1.44 -16.04 6.66
N ARG A 267 1.01 -17.02 5.99
CA ARG A 267 -0.19 -17.72 6.53
C ARG A 267 0.10 -18.34 7.89
N ASP A 268 1.26 -18.99 8.03
CA ASP A 268 1.58 -19.66 9.32
C ASP A 268 1.74 -18.63 10.44
N GLU A 269 1.99 -17.40 10.00
CA GLU A 269 2.20 -16.37 11.04
C GLU A 269 0.92 -15.55 11.24
N GLY A 270 -0.15 -15.99 10.51
CA GLY A 270 -1.44 -15.31 10.74
C GLY A 270 -1.51 -14.01 9.93
N ALA A 271 -0.63 -13.79 8.97
CA ALA A 271 -0.65 -12.57 8.13
C ALA A 271 -0.92 -12.93 6.66
N GLU A 272 -1.92 -13.76 6.51
CA GLU A 272 -2.22 -14.26 5.15
C GLU A 272 -2.88 -13.16 4.31
N TYR A 273 -2.41 -13.17 3.04
CA TYR A 273 -3.09 -12.26 2.09
C TYR A 273 -4.43 -12.84 1.65
N ASN A 274 -5.47 -12.00 1.68
CA ASN A 274 -6.82 -12.53 1.33
C ASN A 274 -7.42 -11.78 0.14
N LEU A 275 -6.75 -10.68 -0.15
CA LEU A 275 -7.33 -9.91 -1.28
C LEU A 275 -6.23 -9.66 -2.30
N PHE A 276 -6.55 -10.03 -3.53
CA PHE A 276 -5.68 -9.77 -4.69
C PHE A 276 -6.48 -9.08 -5.80
N ILE A 277 -5.80 -8.06 -6.36
CA ILE A 277 -6.58 -7.26 -7.33
C ILE A 277 -5.84 -7.32 -8.68
N SER A 278 -6.62 -7.74 -9.69
CA SER A 278 -5.99 -7.84 -11.03
C SER A 278 -6.24 -6.58 -11.85
N ASP A 279 -7.39 -6.02 -11.62
CA ASP A 279 -7.75 -4.78 -12.35
C ASP A 279 -8.18 -3.69 -11.35
N PRO A 280 -7.17 -2.86 -10.93
CA PRO A 280 -7.46 -1.87 -9.86
C PRO A 280 -8.50 -0.84 -10.30
N ILE A 281 -8.54 -0.51 -11.62
CA ILE A 281 -9.54 0.50 -12.06
C ILE A 281 -10.95 -0.09 -11.91
N ALA A 282 -11.12 -1.32 -12.41
CA ALA A 282 -12.48 -1.92 -12.30
C ALA A 282 -12.87 -2.14 -10.83
N PHE A 283 -11.94 -2.64 -10.07
CA PHE A 283 -12.28 -2.95 -8.65
C PHE A 283 -12.75 -1.68 -7.94
N TRP A 284 -11.97 -0.58 -8.10
CA TRP A 284 -12.30 0.61 -7.30
C TRP A 284 -13.51 1.35 -7.90
N THR A 285 -13.68 1.30 -9.22
CA THR A 285 -14.90 1.88 -9.81
C THR A 285 -16.15 1.15 -9.29
N ASN A 286 -16.04 -0.15 -9.22
CA ASN A 286 -17.21 -0.92 -8.72
C ASN A 286 -17.45 -0.65 -7.23
N ALA A 287 -16.39 -0.23 -6.61
CA ALA A 287 -16.57 0.09 -5.17
C ALA A 287 -17.05 1.52 -4.99
N GLY A 288 -17.26 2.25 -6.14
CA GLY A 288 -17.96 3.55 -6.05
C GLY A 288 -16.96 4.71 -6.02
N PHE A 289 -15.69 4.40 -6.35
CA PHE A 289 -14.70 5.49 -6.36
C PHE A 289 -14.47 5.94 -7.80
N SER A 290 -14.06 7.25 -7.87
CA SER A 290 -13.75 7.80 -9.22
C SER A 290 -12.35 8.42 -9.20
N GLN A 291 -11.83 8.70 -10.45
CA GLN A 291 -10.48 9.29 -10.63
C GLN A 291 -9.39 8.39 -10.03
N ILE A 292 -9.45 7.17 -10.45
CA ILE A 292 -8.56 6.14 -9.88
C ILE A 292 -7.18 6.25 -10.57
N ARG A 293 -6.25 6.44 -9.60
CA ARG A 293 -4.85 6.37 -10.11
C ARG A 293 -4.08 5.27 -9.36
N TYR A 294 -3.30 4.56 -10.14
CA TYR A 294 -2.46 3.56 -9.44
C TYR A 294 -1.06 3.57 -10.03
N HIS A 295 -0.10 3.20 -9.10
CA HIS A 295 1.32 3.19 -9.49
C HIS A 295 2.00 1.91 -9.00
N PHE A 296 2.82 1.45 -9.87
CA PHE A 296 3.72 0.38 -9.37
C PHE A 296 4.96 1.01 -8.70
N PRO A 297 5.31 0.22 -7.64
CA PRO A 297 6.59 0.70 -7.09
C PRO A 297 7.71 0.66 -8.13
N GLY A 298 8.27 1.87 -8.46
CA GLY A 298 9.30 1.98 -9.52
C GLY A 298 8.88 2.95 -10.62
N ASP A 299 7.51 3.18 -10.64
CA ASP A 299 7.08 4.22 -11.60
C ASP A 299 7.74 5.56 -11.25
N ASN A 300 7.85 6.41 -12.33
CA ASN A 300 8.56 7.69 -12.12
C ASN A 300 8.00 8.47 -10.93
N ASP A 301 6.72 8.31 -10.74
CA ASP A 301 6.16 9.11 -9.62
C ASP A 301 6.09 8.28 -8.34
N ALA A 302 6.66 7.04 -8.39
CA ALA A 302 6.51 6.18 -7.19
C ALA A 302 7.80 5.39 -6.96
N SER A 303 8.99 5.99 -7.54
CA SER A 303 10.25 5.23 -7.40
C SER A 303 11.15 5.92 -6.37
N TYR A 304 11.08 7.27 -6.49
CA TYR A 304 11.89 8.12 -5.61
C TYR A 304 13.37 7.76 -5.69
N GLY A 305 13.70 7.16 -6.92
CA GLY A 305 15.12 6.85 -7.17
C GLY A 305 15.60 5.63 -6.39
N ARG A 306 14.61 4.94 -5.76
CA ARG A 306 15.04 3.82 -4.88
C ARG A 306 14.72 2.48 -5.55
N ILE A 307 13.58 2.56 -6.26
CA ILE A 307 13.15 1.26 -6.82
C ILE A 307 13.18 1.37 -8.34
N PRO A 308 13.92 0.53 -8.95
CA PRO A 308 14.00 0.60 -10.40
C PRO A 308 12.65 0.27 -11.07
N PRO A 309 12.51 0.76 -12.34
CA PRO A 309 11.26 0.48 -13.06
C PRO A 309 11.03 -1.03 -13.23
N HIS A 310 9.73 -1.38 -13.47
CA HIS A 310 9.31 -2.79 -13.59
C HIS A 310 10.06 -3.50 -14.72
N PRO A 311 10.74 -4.67 -14.41
CA PRO A 311 11.56 -5.44 -15.36
C PRO A 311 10.78 -5.80 -16.63
N PHE A 312 9.41 -6.14 -16.48
CA PHE A 312 8.56 -6.38 -17.67
C PHE A 312 8.54 -5.17 -18.61
N LEU A 313 8.42 -4.03 -18.10
CA LEU A 313 8.45 -2.84 -18.97
C LEU A 313 9.83 -2.66 -19.60
N GLN A 314 10.81 -3.15 -18.86
CA GLN A 314 12.16 -3.06 -19.44
C GLN A 314 12.35 -4.09 -20.56
N VAL A 315 11.81 -5.29 -20.35
CA VAL A 315 11.90 -6.34 -21.38
C VAL A 315 11.00 -5.97 -22.57
N MET A 316 9.84 -5.43 -22.32
CA MET A 316 8.96 -5.01 -23.43
C MET A 316 9.62 -3.85 -24.20
N ARG A 317 10.27 -3.00 -23.45
CA ARG A 317 10.98 -1.91 -24.16
C ARG A 317 12.08 -2.47 -25.07
N ILE A 318 12.73 -3.48 -24.50
CA ILE A 318 13.78 -4.12 -25.32
C ILE A 318 13.15 -4.86 -26.51
N VAL A 319 12.02 -5.59 -26.26
CA VAL A 319 11.37 -6.35 -27.34
C VAL A 319 10.82 -5.36 -28.38
N ILE A 320 10.27 -4.25 -27.90
CA ILE A 320 9.70 -3.25 -28.83
C ILE A 320 10.85 -2.64 -29.65
N ARG A 321 11.94 -2.26 -28.96
CA ARG A 321 13.11 -1.73 -29.70
C ARG A 321 13.64 -2.74 -30.72
N PHE A 322 13.60 -4.00 -30.26
CA PHE A 322 14.02 -5.08 -31.18
C PHE A 322 13.05 -5.21 -32.36
N VAL A 323 11.71 -5.20 -32.09
CA VAL A 323 10.71 -5.34 -33.16
C VAL A 323 10.80 -4.10 -34.09
N ILE A 324 10.95 -2.85 -33.50
CA ILE A 324 11.07 -1.62 -34.32
C ILE A 324 12.34 -1.72 -35.17
N ALA A 325 13.45 -2.20 -34.57
CA ALA A 325 14.73 -2.36 -35.31
C ALA A 325 14.57 -3.37 -36.45
N VAL A 326 13.85 -4.51 -36.22
CA VAL A 326 13.64 -5.54 -37.27
C VAL A 326 12.69 -4.98 -38.34
N LEU A 327 11.70 -4.22 -37.91
CA LEU A 327 10.75 -3.63 -38.89
C LEU A 327 11.45 -2.56 -39.72
N TYR A 328 12.42 -1.76 -39.18
CA TYR A 328 13.18 -0.73 -39.90
C TYR A 328 14.21 -1.38 -40.83
N LEU A 329 14.81 -2.51 -40.42
CA LEU A 329 15.75 -3.24 -41.28
C LEU A 329 15.01 -3.99 -42.39
N GLY A 330 13.77 -4.43 -42.15
CA GLY A 330 12.91 -5.12 -43.15
C GLY A 330 12.24 -4.12 -44.10
N ALA A 331 11.91 -2.82 -43.69
CA ALA A 331 11.36 -1.73 -44.53
C ALA A 331 12.45 -1.24 -45.51
N GLY A 332 13.74 -1.44 -45.21
CA GLY A 332 14.85 -1.15 -46.15
C GLY A 332 15.00 -2.23 -47.22
N PHE A 333 14.28 -3.43 -47.07
CA PHE A 333 14.41 -4.55 -48.01
C PHE A 333 13.11 -4.73 -48.81
N LEU A 334 11.97 -3.99 -48.53
CA LEU A 334 10.71 -4.21 -49.25
C LEU A 334 10.14 -2.85 -49.67
N SER A 335 10.90 -1.92 -50.13
CA SER A 335 10.51 -0.54 -50.51
C SER A 335 9.77 -0.54 -51.84
N GLY A 336 8.52 -1.20 -51.79
CA GLY A 336 7.79 -0.48 -52.88
C GLY A 336 6.34 -0.96 -52.95
N PHE A 337 5.73 -1.63 -51.76
CA PHE A 337 4.27 -1.86 -51.99
C PHE A 337 3.58 -2.10 -50.66
N PHE A 338 4.29 -1.99 -49.41
CA PHE A 338 3.53 -2.37 -48.19
C PHE A 338 3.77 -1.31 -47.10
N LEU A 339 4.10 -0.09 -47.35
CA LEU A 339 4.46 0.98 -46.40
C LEU A 339 3.23 1.44 -45.60
N PRO A 340 2.03 1.35 -46.07
CA PRO A 340 0.88 1.80 -45.26
C PRO A 340 0.41 0.69 -44.30
N ILE A 341 0.65 -0.57 -44.59
CA ILE A 341 0.28 -1.70 -43.71
C ILE A 341 1.29 -1.80 -42.56
N TRP A 342 2.50 -1.35 -42.83
CA TRP A 342 3.52 -1.43 -41.77
C TRP A 342 3.42 -0.21 -40.84
N ALA A 343 3.03 0.87 -41.32
CA ALA A 343 2.74 2.07 -40.50
C ALA A 343 1.51 1.85 -39.61
N GLY A 344 0.56 1.02 -40.07
CA GLY A 344 -0.65 0.69 -39.28
C GLY A 344 -0.32 -0.30 -38.15
N ILE A 345 0.59 -1.25 -38.39
CA ILE A 345 0.98 -2.25 -37.36
C ILE A 345 1.85 -1.57 -36.30
N ILE A 346 2.66 -0.58 -36.68
CA ILE A 346 3.52 0.16 -35.72
C ILE A 346 2.63 1.07 -34.86
N VAL A 347 1.61 1.64 -35.44
CA VAL A 347 0.68 2.49 -34.68
C VAL A 347 -0.21 1.63 -33.78
N LEU A 348 -0.57 0.44 -34.24
CA LEU A 348 -1.43 -0.47 -33.45
C LEU A 348 -0.63 -1.09 -32.29
N VAL A 349 0.64 -1.46 -32.55
CA VAL A 349 1.47 -2.04 -31.47
C VAL A 349 1.90 -0.91 -30.53
N GLY A 350 2.11 0.34 -31.06
CA GLY A 350 2.37 1.53 -30.23
C GLY A 350 1.17 1.92 -29.37
N SER A 351 -0.04 1.69 -29.90
CA SER A 351 -1.28 2.05 -29.18
C SER A 351 -1.64 0.99 -28.14
N ILE A 352 -1.26 -0.24 -28.32
CA ILE A 352 -1.50 -1.35 -27.36
C ILE A 352 -0.47 -1.27 -26.23
N VAL A 353 0.64 -0.67 -26.41
CA VAL A 353 1.73 -0.50 -25.43
C VAL A 353 1.48 0.75 -24.60
N LEU A 354 0.62 1.68 -25.02
CA LEU A 354 0.40 2.93 -24.26
C LEU A 354 -0.87 2.84 -23.44
N CYS A 355 -1.54 1.64 -23.50
CA CYS A 355 -2.77 1.55 -22.68
C CYS A 355 -2.44 0.87 -21.35
N GLU A 356 -2.15 1.53 -20.30
CA GLU A 356 -1.73 1.24 -18.91
C GLU A 356 -2.62 0.18 -18.26
N GLY A 357 -3.79 -0.20 -18.82
CA GLY A 357 -4.72 -1.20 -18.24
C GLY A 357 -4.46 -2.61 -18.77
N TRP A 358 -3.69 -2.83 -19.87
CA TRP A 358 -3.42 -4.17 -20.45
C TRP A 358 -2.20 -4.81 -19.78
N ALA A 359 -1.43 -3.99 -19.11
CA ALA A 359 -0.15 -4.55 -18.61
C ALA A 359 -0.40 -5.51 -17.43
N LEU A 360 -1.51 -5.21 -16.61
CA LEU A 360 -1.75 -6.07 -15.42
C LEU A 360 -2.49 -7.35 -15.82
N LEU A 361 -3.48 -7.24 -16.77
CA LEU A 361 -4.22 -8.43 -17.26
C LEU A 361 -3.31 -9.33 -18.12
N PHE A 362 -2.44 -8.70 -18.83
CA PHE A 362 -1.50 -9.48 -19.66
C PHE A 362 -0.45 -10.15 -18.77
N GLN A 363 -0.01 -9.43 -17.74
CA GLN A 363 0.95 -10.07 -16.80
C GLN A 363 0.35 -11.31 -16.15
N GLU A 364 -0.86 -11.13 -15.64
CA GLU A 364 -1.51 -12.34 -15.07
C GLU A 364 -1.63 -13.46 -16.12
N TRP A 365 -2.16 -13.06 -17.34
CA TRP A 365 -2.28 -14.04 -18.44
C TRP A 365 -0.93 -14.71 -18.73
N LEU A 366 0.16 -13.94 -18.85
CA LEU A 366 1.49 -14.48 -19.16
C LEU A 366 2.00 -15.32 -17.99
N ALA A 367 1.83 -14.73 -16.69
CA ALA A 367 2.23 -15.51 -15.49
C ALA A 367 1.52 -16.86 -15.45
N ARG A 368 0.29 -16.97 -15.95
CA ARG A 368 -0.49 -18.23 -15.94
C ARG A 368 0.06 -19.21 -16.99
N ARG A 369 0.73 -18.73 -18.06
CA ARG A 369 1.04 -19.61 -19.22
C ARG A 369 2.54 -19.85 -19.31
N LEU A 370 3.39 -18.97 -18.64
CA LEU A 370 4.85 -19.13 -18.84
C LEU A 370 5.52 -19.30 -17.48
N THR A 371 5.13 -20.32 -16.64
CA THR A 371 5.56 -20.71 -15.28
C THR A 371 7.09 -20.70 -15.17
N LEU A 372 7.90 -20.22 -16.28
CA LEU A 372 9.32 -20.61 -16.13
C LEU A 372 10.21 -19.43 -16.51
N PHE A 373 9.72 -18.12 -16.36
CA PHE A 373 10.83 -17.17 -16.68
C PHE A 373 10.50 -15.80 -16.08
N PHE A 374 10.08 -15.74 -14.71
CA PHE A 374 9.99 -14.27 -14.44
C PHE A 374 10.62 -13.98 -13.08
N PHE A 375 11.87 -13.35 -13.11
CA PHE A 375 12.70 -12.49 -12.26
C PHE A 375 11.99 -12.15 -10.94
N PRO A 376 12.66 -12.26 -9.78
CA PRO A 376 12.00 -12.13 -8.47
C PRO A 376 11.14 -10.85 -8.39
N LEU A 377 9.91 -10.79 -8.84
CA LEU A 377 8.83 -9.81 -9.07
C LEU A 377 8.12 -9.50 -7.75
N ALA A 378 8.70 -9.80 -6.60
CA ALA A 378 7.90 -9.66 -5.37
C ALA A 378 7.60 -8.17 -5.10
N TYR A 379 8.41 -7.05 -5.77
CA TYR A 379 8.07 -5.62 -5.53
C TYR A 379 7.06 -5.12 -6.56
N PHE A 380 6.83 -5.99 -7.56
CA PHE A 380 6.05 -5.46 -8.70
C PHE A 380 4.60 -5.95 -8.64
N THR A 381 4.33 -6.54 -7.37
CA THR A 381 2.94 -7.08 -7.38
C THR A 381 2.05 -6.26 -6.45
N GLU A 382 2.81 -5.30 -5.70
CA GLU A 382 1.97 -4.38 -4.92
C GLU A 382 1.73 -3.08 -5.70
N VAL A 383 0.55 -2.55 -5.50
CA VAL A 383 0.14 -1.37 -6.29
C VAL A 383 -0.31 -0.28 -5.30
N PHE A 384 0.39 0.98 -5.59
CA PHE A 384 -0.13 2.14 -4.84
C PHE A 384 -1.36 2.74 -5.55
N VAL A 385 -2.46 2.76 -4.81
CA VAL A 385 -3.68 3.24 -5.46
C VAL A 385 -4.13 4.53 -4.75
#